data_AF-A0A388RE25-F1
#
_entry.id   AF-A0A388RE25-F1
#
_cell.length_a   1.000
_cell.length_b   1.000
_cell.length_c   1.000
_cell.angle_alpha   90.00
_cell.angle_beta   90.00
_cell.angle_gamma   90.00
#
_symmetry.space_group_name_H-M   'P 1'
#
loop_
_entity.id
_entity.type
_entity.pdbx_description
1 polymer ?
#
loop_
_entity_poly.entity_id
_entity_poly.type
_entity_poly.pdbx_seq_one_letter_code
_entity_poly.pdbx_strand_id
1 'polypeptide(L)'
;MSAANTETLARMRAALDQHVAGSMPAQDLVRAWRDAGGGLTLPPVYGQAMEELLRRLEMSAVFAQDSCSFSSSAVTDQLARWLDKAATA
;
A
#
# COMPACT_ATOMS: atom_id res chain seq x y z
N MET A 1 16.61 -3.06 -10.31
CA MET A 1 15.59 -3.81 -9.55
C MET A 1 15.71 -5.33 -9.77
N SER A 2 15.63 -6.15 -8.72
CA SER A 2 15.67 -7.63 -8.84
C SER A 2 14.34 -8.19 -9.35
N ALA A 3 14.36 -9.40 -9.94
CA ALA A 3 13.13 -10.10 -10.34
C ALA A 3 12.18 -10.32 -9.15
N ALA A 4 12.74 -10.64 -7.98
CA ALA A 4 11.98 -10.82 -6.73
C ALA A 4 11.28 -9.53 -6.26
N ASN A 5 11.96 -8.37 -6.35
CA ASN A 5 11.32 -7.08 -6.06
C ASN A 5 10.18 -6.81 -7.05
N THR A 6 10.39 -7.09 -8.34
CA THR A 6 9.38 -6.85 -9.40
C THR A 6 8.12 -7.67 -9.15
N GLU A 7 8.25 -8.96 -8.84
CA GLU A 7 7.12 -9.84 -8.52
C GLU A 7 6.41 -9.41 -7.24
N THR A 8 7.17 -9.00 -6.22
CA THR A 8 6.61 -8.54 -4.95
C THR A 8 5.82 -7.24 -5.11
N LEU A 9 6.37 -6.26 -5.85
CA LEU A 9 5.67 -5.02 -6.18
C LEU A 9 4.42 -5.26 -7.03
N ALA A 10 4.45 -6.22 -7.97
CA ALA A 10 3.28 -6.60 -8.76
C ALA A 10 2.16 -7.19 -7.88
N ARG A 11 2.50 -8.05 -6.91
CA ARG A 11 1.53 -8.58 -5.92
C ARG A 11 0.95 -7.47 -5.04
N MET A 12 1.78 -6.54 -4.58
CA MET A 12 1.33 -5.38 -3.80
C MET A 12 0.39 -4.48 -4.61
N ARG A 13 0.68 -4.26 -5.90
CA ARG A 13 -0.20 -3.52 -6.83
C ARG A 13 -1.56 -4.21 -6.97
N ALA A 14 -1.58 -5.51 -7.20
CA ALA A 14 -2.83 -6.27 -7.32
C ALA A 14 -3.69 -6.18 -6.05
N ALA A 15 -3.07 -6.27 -4.86
CA ALA A 15 -3.79 -6.09 -3.60
C ALA A 15 -4.38 -4.68 -3.45
N LEU A 16 -3.64 -3.64 -3.85
CA LEU A 16 -4.14 -2.26 -3.84
C LEU A 16 -5.33 -2.08 -4.79
N ASP A 17 -5.26 -2.65 -5.99
CA ASP A 17 -6.34 -2.58 -6.97
C ASP A 17 -7.60 -3.30 -6.46
N GLN A 18 -7.44 -4.45 -5.78
CA GLN A 18 -8.54 -5.15 -5.12
C GLN A 18 -9.17 -4.32 -4.00
N HIS A 19 -8.36 -3.59 -3.23
CA HIS A 19 -8.87 -2.69 -2.19
C HIS A 19 -9.65 -1.51 -2.77
N VAL A 20 -9.09 -0.87 -3.81
CA VAL A 20 -9.76 0.24 -4.52
C VAL A 20 -11.07 -0.23 -5.17
N ALA A 21 -11.12 -1.46 -5.68
CA ALA A 21 -12.34 -2.07 -6.21
C ALA A 21 -13.36 -2.49 -5.12
N GLY A 22 -13.05 -2.27 -3.83
CA GLY A 22 -13.90 -2.66 -2.71
C GLY A 22 -13.95 -4.17 -2.44
N SER A 23 -13.10 -4.95 -3.10
CA SER A 23 -13.03 -6.42 -2.97
C SER A 23 -12.08 -6.87 -1.85
N MET A 24 -11.31 -5.96 -1.27
CA MET A 24 -10.39 -6.22 -0.16
C MET A 24 -10.52 -5.11 0.89
N PRO A 25 -10.76 -5.44 2.19
CA PRO A 25 -10.79 -4.42 3.23
C PRO A 25 -9.39 -3.90 3.54
N ALA A 26 -9.30 -2.66 4.04
CA ALA A 26 -8.02 -1.98 4.31
C ALA A 26 -7.08 -2.80 5.21
N GLN A 27 -7.62 -3.50 6.21
CA GLN A 27 -6.85 -4.34 7.13
C GLN A 27 -6.13 -5.50 6.41
N ASP A 28 -6.75 -6.08 5.39
CA ASP A 28 -6.18 -7.21 4.65
C ASP A 28 -5.11 -6.71 3.69
N LEU A 29 -5.34 -5.57 3.03
CA LEU A 29 -4.34 -4.88 2.23
C LEU A 29 -3.08 -4.58 3.05
N VAL A 30 -3.26 -4.00 4.23
CA VAL A 30 -2.15 -3.61 5.11
C VAL A 30 -1.35 -4.83 5.58
N ARG A 31 -2.03 -5.91 5.96
CA ARG A 31 -1.35 -7.18 6.31
C ARG A 31 -0.54 -7.72 5.14
N ALA A 32 -1.14 -7.79 3.95
CA ALA A 32 -0.47 -8.28 2.74
C ALA A 32 0.77 -7.44 2.39
N TRP A 33 0.69 -6.11 2.55
CA TRP A 33 1.81 -5.21 2.28
C TRP A 33 2.94 -5.31 3.30
N ARG A 34 2.63 -5.43 4.60
CA ARG A 34 3.66 -5.64 5.64
C ARG A 34 4.41 -6.95 5.45
N ASP A 35 3.69 -8.02 5.13
CA ASP A 35 4.27 -9.34 4.87
C ASP A 35 5.17 -9.33 3.63
N ALA A 36 4.71 -8.70 2.53
CA ALA A 36 5.48 -8.53 1.31
C ALA A 36 6.71 -7.61 1.48
N GLY A 37 6.57 -6.56 2.29
CA GLY A 37 7.59 -5.52 2.48
C GLY A 37 8.91 -6.04 3.03
N GLY A 38 8.88 -7.08 3.86
CA GLY A 38 10.09 -7.73 4.40
C GLY A 38 10.99 -8.37 3.33
N GLY A 39 10.43 -8.72 2.16
CA GLY A 39 11.18 -9.28 1.04
C GLY A 39 11.75 -8.25 0.06
N LEU A 40 11.40 -6.98 0.19
CA LEU A 40 11.86 -5.93 -0.72
C LEU A 40 13.28 -5.49 -0.39
N THR A 41 14.18 -5.60 -1.37
CA THR A 41 15.52 -5.01 -1.28
C THR A 41 15.47 -3.58 -1.80
N LEU A 42 14.98 -2.64 -0.98
CA LEU A 42 14.84 -1.21 -1.29
C LEU A 42 15.57 -0.35 -0.26
N PRO A 43 15.93 0.92 -0.59
CA PRO A 43 16.48 1.85 0.39
C PRO A 43 15.55 2.01 1.61
N PRO A 44 16.09 2.16 2.85
CA PRO A 44 15.28 2.18 4.08
C PRO A 44 14.15 3.22 4.12
N VAL A 45 14.32 4.34 3.40
CA VAL A 45 13.31 5.40 3.26
C VAL A 45 12.01 4.89 2.63
N TYR A 46 12.07 3.89 1.74
CA TYR A 46 10.87 3.30 1.14
C TYR A 46 10.05 2.53 2.16
N GLY A 47 10.70 1.77 3.06
CA GLY A 47 10.01 1.07 4.15
C GLY A 47 9.33 2.04 5.12
N GLN A 48 10.01 3.12 5.49
CA GLN A 48 9.43 4.16 6.35
C GLN A 48 8.22 4.84 5.70
N ALA A 49 8.33 5.20 4.42
CA ALA A 49 7.24 5.82 3.68
C ALA A 49 6.05 4.86 3.52
N MET A 50 6.31 3.58 3.27
CA MET A 50 5.28 2.54 3.17
C MET A 50 4.52 2.40 4.49
N GLU A 51 5.22 2.22 5.61
CA GLU A 51 4.57 2.06 6.93
C GLU A 51 3.70 3.26 7.32
N GLU A 52 4.17 4.48 7.05
CA GLU A 52 3.39 5.70 7.31
C GLU A 52 2.11 5.75 6.47
N LEU A 53 2.17 5.36 5.20
CA LEU A 53 0.99 5.29 4.32
C LEU A 53 0.01 4.21 4.77
N LEU A 54 0.50 3.03 5.16
CA LEU A 54 -0.32 1.94 5.68
C LEU A 54 -1.03 2.33 6.98
N ARG A 55 -0.32 3.01 7.90
CA ARG A 55 -0.90 3.51 9.15
C ARG A 55 -2.02 4.52 8.87
N ARG A 56 -1.84 5.43 7.91
CA ARG A 56 -2.89 6.37 7.50
C ARG A 56 -4.10 5.67 6.92
N LEU A 57 -3.90 4.62 6.13
CA LEU A 57 -4.97 3.83 5.57
C LEU A 57 -5.78 3.12 6.66
N GLU A 58 -5.12 2.49 7.63
CA GLU A 58 -5.78 1.86 8.79
C GLU A 58 -6.62 2.88 9.57
N MET A 59 -6.07 4.06 9.85
CA MET A 59 -6.79 5.13 10.53
C MET A 59 -7.99 5.61 9.70
N SER A 60 -7.81 5.87 8.41
CA SER A 60 -8.92 6.27 7.52
C SER A 60 -10.03 5.22 7.49
N ALA A 61 -9.71 3.93 7.52
CA ALA A 61 -10.70 2.85 7.56
C ALA A 61 -11.46 2.80 8.90
N VAL A 62 -10.80 3.09 10.03
CA VAL A 62 -11.46 3.18 11.35
C VAL A 62 -12.42 4.37 11.42
N PHE A 63 -12.07 5.51 10.82
CA PHE A 63 -12.91 6.72 10.84
C PHE A 63 -13.90 6.83 9.67
N ALA A 64 -13.85 5.92 8.68
CA ALA A 64 -14.73 5.94 7.51
C ALA A 64 -16.21 5.63 7.82
N GLN A 65 -16.53 5.21 9.06
CA GLN A 65 -17.91 4.91 9.47
C GLN A 65 -18.83 6.15 9.56
N ASP A 66 -18.28 7.38 9.60
CA ASP A 66 -19.06 8.62 9.85
C ASP A 66 -19.07 9.62 8.68
N SER A 67 -18.77 9.20 7.45
CA SER A 67 -18.72 10.02 6.22
C SER A 67 -17.39 10.72 5.97
N CYS A 68 -16.55 10.15 5.11
CA CYS A 68 -15.69 10.91 4.18
C CYS A 68 -14.97 9.95 3.22
N SER A 69 -15.57 9.68 2.06
CA SER A 69 -14.90 9.00 0.94
C SER A 69 -13.63 9.74 0.46
N PHE A 70 -13.44 11.01 0.85
CA PHE A 70 -12.36 11.88 0.39
C PHE A 70 -11.00 11.61 1.05
N SER A 71 -10.95 11.11 2.29
CA SER A 71 -9.66 10.88 2.98
C SER A 71 -9.00 9.56 2.60
N SER A 72 -9.78 8.55 2.20
CA SER A 72 -9.27 7.21 1.88
C SER A 72 -8.67 7.14 0.47
N SER A 73 -9.27 7.81 -0.52
CA SER A 73 -8.76 7.82 -1.90
C SER A 73 -7.39 8.51 -2.03
N ALA A 74 -7.16 9.57 -1.24
CA ALA A 74 -5.87 10.25 -1.22
C ALA A 74 -4.72 9.33 -0.74
N VAL A 75 -5.00 8.43 0.21
CA VAL A 75 -4.02 7.47 0.73
C VAL A 75 -3.75 6.37 -0.31
N THR A 76 -4.79 5.83 -0.96
CA THR A 76 -4.61 4.83 -2.02
C THR A 76 -3.82 5.39 -3.21
N ASP A 77 -4.02 6.66 -3.56
CA ASP A 77 -3.24 7.35 -4.60
C ASP A 77 -1.76 7.52 -4.20
N GLN A 78 -1.49 7.78 -2.92
CA GLN A 78 -0.13 7.85 -2.42
C GLN A 78 0.56 6.48 -2.42
N LEU A 79 -0.15 5.41 -2.07
CA LEU A 79 0.34 4.03 -2.16
C LEU A 79 0.65 3.66 -3.61
N ALA A 80 -0.21 4.07 -4.55
CA ALA A 80 0.02 3.85 -5.97
C ALA A 80 1.30 4.54 -6.47
N ARG A 81 1.52 5.80 -6.07
CA ARG A 81 2.75 6.54 -6.40
C ARG A 81 3.99 5.94 -5.72
N TRP A 82 3.85 5.39 -4.52
CA TRP A 82 4.94 4.70 -3.85
C TRP A 82 5.39 3.47 -4.64
N LEU A 83 4.44 2.67 -5.14
CA LEU A 83 4.74 1.51 -6.00
C LEU A 83 5.47 1.92 -7.28
N ASP A 84 5.04 2.99 -7.95
CA ASP A 84 5.68 3.47 -9.17
C ASP A 84 7.13 3.89 -8.90
N LYS A 85 7.38 4.57 -7.78
CA LYS A 85 8.75 4.95 -7.37
C LYS A 85 9.58 3.73 -7.02
N ALA A 86 9.04 2.81 -6.22
CA ALA A 86 9.71 1.58 -5.81
C ALA A 86 10.06 0.69 -7.02
N ALA A 87 9.24 0.71 -8.07
CA ALA A 87 9.49 0.00 -9.31
C ALA A 87 10.66 0.56 -10.13
N THR A 88 11.05 1.82 -9.88
CA THR A 88 12.15 2.51 -10.59
C THR A 88 13.44 2.61 -9.77
N ALA A 89 13.41 2.16 -8.51
CA ALA A 89 14.55 2.16 -7.59
C ALA A 89 15.50 0.98 -7.80
#